data_AF-A0ABC9QJP8-F1
#
_entry.id   AF-A0ABC9QJP8-F1
#
_cell.length_a   1.000
_cell.length_b   1.000
_cell.length_c   1.000
_cell.angle_alpha   90.00
_cell.angle_beta   90.00
_cell.angle_gamma   90.00
#
_symmetry.space_group_name_H-M   'P 1'
#
loop_
_entity.id
_entity.type
_entity.pdbx_description
1 polymer ?
#
loop_
_entity_poly.entity_id
_entity_poly.type
_entity_poly.pdbx_seq_one_letter_code
_entity_poly.pdbx_strand_id
1 'polypeptide(L)' 'MNQNNNKTLKNELEDLQYELSIVLEAMLLYAGVKREKLENAIEAYIDNIDNVLENSNKEGVDEILEVVEFLKNKYKDFFQ' A
#
# COMPACT_ATOMS: atom_id res chain seq x y z
N MET A 1 -25.80 -23.64 4.13
CA MET A 1 -24.95 -22.61 3.48
C MET A 1 -24.18 -23.26 2.34
N ASN A 2 -24.32 -22.75 1.12
CA ASN A 2 -23.85 -23.39 -0.11
C ASN A 2 -22.33 -23.28 -0.27
N GLN A 3 -21.64 -24.41 -0.44
CA GLN A 3 -20.19 -24.46 -0.62
C GLN A 3 -19.70 -23.69 -1.86
N ASN A 4 -20.54 -23.53 -2.88
CA ASN A 4 -20.22 -22.76 -4.09
C ASN A 4 -20.06 -21.25 -3.81
N ASN A 5 -20.87 -20.68 -2.91
CA ASN A 5 -20.79 -19.25 -2.59
C ASN A 5 -19.47 -18.92 -1.88
N ASN A 6 -19.00 -19.81 -1.00
CA ASN A 6 -17.71 -19.63 -0.32
C ASN A 6 -16.52 -19.69 -1.27
N LYS A 7 -16.58 -20.54 -2.32
CA LYS A 7 -15.51 -20.61 -3.32
C LYS A 7 -15.44 -19.36 -4.18
N THR A 8 -16.59 -18.83 -4.61
CA THR A 8 -16.66 -17.59 -5.39
C THR A 8 -16.14 -16.40 -4.58
N LEU A 9 -16.60 -16.24 -3.34
CA LEU A 9 -16.11 -15.17 -2.45
C LEU A 9 -14.61 -15.25 -2.20
N LYS A 10 -14.05 -16.46 -2.08
CA LYS A 10 -12.62 -16.65 -1.91
C LYS A 10 -11.84 -16.15 -3.12
N ASN A 11 -12.27 -16.50 -4.33
CA ASN A 11 -11.62 -16.04 -5.56
C ASN A 11 -11.70 -14.52 -5.71
N GLU A 12 -12.87 -13.93 -5.44
CA GLU A 12 -13.05 -12.47 -5.49
C GLU A 12 -12.13 -11.73 -4.50
N LEU A 13 -11.90 -12.30 -3.32
CA LEU A 13 -10.95 -11.75 -2.35
C LEU A 13 -9.49 -11.88 -2.81
N GLU A 14 -9.11 -13.01 -3.42
CA GLU A 14 -7.77 -13.19 -3.99
C GLU A 14 -7.50 -12.20 -5.13
N ASP A 15 -8.47 -11.99 -6.02
CA ASP A 15 -8.40 -11.01 -7.10
C ASP A 15 -8.27 -9.58 -6.55
N LEU A 16 -9.04 -9.23 -5.51
CA LEU A 16 -8.97 -7.93 -4.88
C LEU A 16 -7.63 -7.68 -4.19
N GLN A 17 -7.07 -8.69 -3.51
CA GLN A 17 -5.75 -8.59 -2.89
C GLN A 17 -4.66 -8.36 -3.94
N TYR A 18 -4.72 -9.09 -5.06
CA TYR A 18 -3.80 -8.90 -6.18
C TYR A 18 -3.86 -7.48 -6.73
N GLU A 19 -5.06 -6.99 -7.05
CA GLU A 19 -5.24 -5.63 -7.57
C GLU A 19 -4.78 -4.57 -6.58
N LEU A 20 -5.03 -4.76 -5.28
CA LEU A 20 -4.56 -3.84 -4.24
C LEU A 20 -3.03 -3.75 -4.20
N SER A 21 -2.33 -4.88 -4.31
CA SER A 21 -0.87 -4.92 -4.39
C SER A 21 -0.35 -4.18 -5.63
N ILE A 22 -0.95 -4.40 -6.79
CA ILE A 22 -0.55 -3.72 -8.04
C ILE A 22 -0.81 -2.21 -7.96
N VAL A 23 -1.92 -1.79 -7.37
CA VAL A 23 -2.23 -0.35 -7.18
C VAL A 23 -1.23 0.30 -6.23
N LEU A 24 -0.86 -0.36 -5.13
CA LEU A 24 0.17 0.14 -4.21
C LEU A 24 1.52 0.30 -4.93
N GLU A 25 1.95 -0.71 -5.70
CA GLU A 25 3.16 -0.64 -6.51
C GLU A 25 3.14 0.53 -7.49
N ALA A 26 2.05 0.65 -8.26
CA ALA A 26 1.88 1.72 -9.25
C ALA A 26 1.87 3.10 -8.59
N MET A 27 1.20 3.24 -7.44
CA MET A 27 1.15 4.48 -6.68
C MET A 27 2.54 4.87 -6.17
N LEU A 28 3.31 3.94 -5.62
CA LEU A 28 4.68 4.23 -5.14
C LEU A 28 5.60 4.64 -6.29
N LEU A 29 5.52 3.95 -7.43
CA LEU A 29 6.24 4.35 -8.65
C LEU A 29 5.83 5.75 -9.12
N TYR A 30 4.52 6.05 -9.12
CA TYR A 30 4.00 7.37 -9.49
C TYR A 30 4.43 8.46 -8.50
N ALA A 31 4.56 8.12 -7.23
CA ALA A 31 5.07 9.01 -6.19
C ALA A 31 6.58 9.28 -6.31
N GLY A 32 7.28 8.57 -7.19
CA GLY A 32 8.70 8.78 -7.51
C GLY A 32 9.65 7.72 -6.96
N VAL A 33 9.15 6.58 -6.45
CA VAL A 33 10.02 5.48 -6.02
C VAL A 33 10.76 4.89 -7.22
N LYS A 34 12.07 4.67 -7.07
CA LYS A 34 12.91 4.00 -8.05
C LYS A 34 12.51 2.54 -8.19
N ARG A 35 12.46 2.01 -9.40
CA ARG A 35 11.98 0.64 -9.66
C ARG A 35 12.80 -0.42 -8.91
N GLU A 36 14.10 -0.21 -8.76
CA GLU A 36 15.01 -1.08 -8.00
C GLU A 36 14.87 -0.96 -6.46
N LYS A 37 14.09 0.01 -5.98
CA LYS A 37 13.77 0.22 -4.56
C LYS A 37 12.31 -0.06 -4.23
N LEU A 38 11.52 -0.52 -5.20
CA LEU A 38 10.07 -0.69 -5.05
C LEU A 38 9.71 -1.66 -3.93
N GLU A 39 10.34 -2.85 -3.90
CA GLU A 39 10.10 -3.87 -2.87
C GLU A 39 10.39 -3.31 -1.46
N ASN A 40 11.54 -2.67 -1.28
CA ASN A 40 11.90 -2.00 -0.02
C ASN A 40 10.92 -0.89 0.37
N ALA A 41 10.37 -0.15 -0.60
CA ALA A 41 9.40 0.89 -0.33
C ALA A 41 8.05 0.32 0.10
N ILE A 42 7.63 -0.83 -0.45
CA ILE A 42 6.43 -1.55 -0.02
C ILE A 42 6.59 -2.06 1.41
N GLU A 43 7.71 -2.71 1.72
CA GLU A 43 8.00 -3.16 3.09
C GLU A 43 7.98 -1.97 4.06
N ALA A 44 8.67 -0.88 3.72
CA ALA A 44 8.67 0.32 4.54
C ALA A 44 7.28 0.95 4.70
N TYR A 45 6.42 0.88 3.67
CA TYR A 45 5.04 1.34 3.75
C TYR A 45 4.26 0.51 4.79
N ILE A 46 4.29 -0.81 4.66
CA ILE A 46 3.56 -1.74 5.54
C ILE A 46 4.06 -1.63 6.98
N ASP A 47 5.37 -1.54 7.20
CA ASP A 47 5.95 -1.48 8.55
C ASP A 47 5.66 -0.16 9.30
N ASN A 48 5.33 0.91 8.57
CA ASN A 48 5.15 2.23 9.17
C ASN A 48 3.69 2.72 9.15
N ILE A 49 2.77 2.06 8.43
CA ILE A 49 1.39 2.54 8.29
C ILE A 49 0.70 2.78 9.64
N ASP A 50 0.73 1.81 10.55
CA ASP A 50 0.07 1.91 11.85
C ASP A 50 0.67 3.04 12.69
N ASN A 51 2.00 3.15 12.70
CA ASN A 51 2.72 4.16 13.48
C ASN A 51 2.50 5.58 12.95
N VAL A 52 2.43 5.74 11.62
CA VAL A 52 2.20 7.05 10.98
C VAL A 52 0.77 7.53 11.24
N LEU A 53 -0.19 6.61 11.23
CA LEU A 53 -1.62 6.93 11.35
C LEU A 53 -2.14 6.92 12.78
N GLU A 54 -1.37 6.43 13.76
CA GLU A 54 -1.80 6.28 15.18
C GLU A 54 -2.47 7.54 15.78
N ASN A 55 -2.01 8.72 15.39
CA ASN A 55 -2.55 10.01 15.86
C ASN A 55 -3.03 10.91 14.70
N SER A 56 -3.27 10.33 13.52
CA SER A 56 -3.77 11.09 12.38
C SER A 56 -5.28 11.27 12.47
N ASN A 57 -5.75 12.45 12.04
CA ASN A 57 -7.17 12.72 11.84
C ASN A 57 -7.56 12.63 10.35
N LYS A 58 -6.67 12.11 9.49
CA LYS A 58 -6.94 11.91 8.07
C LYS A 58 -7.72 10.61 7.88
N GLU A 59 -8.51 10.56 6.80
CA GLU A 59 -9.34 9.40 6.49
C GLU A 59 -9.25 9.06 4.99
N GLY A 60 -9.25 7.76 4.68
CA GLY A 60 -9.33 7.27 3.31
C GLY A 60 -8.06 7.58 2.52
N VAL A 61 -8.21 8.27 1.37
CA VAL A 61 -7.07 8.55 0.48
C VAL A 61 -5.99 9.39 1.18
N ASP A 62 -6.39 10.25 2.11
CA ASP A 62 -5.47 11.16 2.81
C ASP A 62 -4.53 10.40 3.78
N GLU A 63 -4.94 9.25 4.31
CA GLU A 63 -4.08 8.37 5.10
C GLU A 63 -2.94 7.80 4.25
N ILE A 64 -3.28 7.32 3.06
CA ILE A 64 -2.32 6.74 2.12
C ILE A 64 -1.29 7.80 1.70
N LEU A 65 -1.76 9.00 1.37
CA LEU A 65 -0.90 10.12 1.00
C LEU A 65 0.03 10.55 2.14
N GLU A 66 -0.45 10.51 3.38
CA GLU A 66 0.38 10.81 4.56
C GLU A 66 1.51 9.80 4.75
N VAL A 67 1.23 8.51 4.59
CA VAL A 67 2.24 7.45 4.69
C VAL A 67 3.26 7.59 3.55
N VAL A 68 2.82 7.86 2.33
CA VAL A 68 3.72 8.12 1.19
C VAL A 68 4.61 9.34 1.44
N GLU A 69 4.06 10.42 1.98
CA GLU A 69 4.82 11.62 2.31
C GLU A 69 5.84 11.35 3.43
N PHE A 70 5.48 10.57 4.44
CA PHE A 70 6.41 10.09 5.45
C PHE A 70 7.55 9.27 4.80
N LEU A 71 7.23 8.37 3.87
CA LEU A 71 8.22 7.57 3.15
C LEU A 71 9.21 8.47 2.39
N LYS A 72 8.70 9.48 1.67
CA LYS A 72 9.55 10.46 0.95
C LYS A 72 10.52 11.18 1.87
N ASN A 73 10.07 11.54 3.07
CA ASN A 73 10.87 12.30 4.02
C ASN A 73 11.90 11.43 4.75
N LYS A 74 11.53 10.20 5.14
CA LYS A 74 12.40 9.28 5.91
C LYS A 74 13.33 8.45 5.03
N TYR A 75 12.84 7.95 3.89
CA TYR A 75 13.56 7.05 2.98
C TYR A 75 13.87 7.74 1.66
N LYS A 76 14.49 8.93 1.72
CA LYS A 76 14.82 9.74 0.53
C LYS A 76 15.54 8.97 -0.57
N ASP A 77 16.40 8.02 -0.19
CA ASP A 77 17.16 7.20 -1.13
C ASP A 77 16.28 6.30 -2.03
N PHE A 78 15.04 6.02 -1.62
CA PHE A 78 14.08 5.26 -2.41
C PHE A 78 13.52 6.07 -3.58
N PHE A 79 13.53 7.41 -3.49
CA PHE A 79 12.88 8.30 -4.44
C PHE A 79 13.91 8.94 -5.39
N GLN A 80 13.45 9.34 -6.58
CA GLN A 80 14.22 10.05 -7.61
C GLN A 80 14.01 11.57 -7.56
#